data_AF-A0A8K0CR15-F1
#
_entry.id   AF-A0A8K0CR15-F1
#
_cell.length_a   1.000
_cell.length_b   1.000
_cell.length_c   1.000
_cell.angle_alpha   90.00
_cell.angle_beta   90.00
_cell.angle_gamma   90.00
#
_symmetry.space_group_name_H-M   'P 1'
#
loop_
_entity.id
_entity.type
_entity.pdbx_description
1 polymer ?
#
loop_
_entity_poly.entity_id
_entity_poly.type
_entity_poly.pdbx_seq_one_letter_code
_entity_poly.pdbx_strand_id
1 'polypeptide(L)'
;MNQGCFDLRGWEFTDISQKNGESSVFVPGLNWNTQRDTLSLVESNIENVESFKECVTKRVILSTAQRIFDPIGFTCPTTLIPKLLLQRIWQQQLSWDMPVDKEIKSSFLKWLRQVRCLLTIEIPRWIRNARQFAASQSPSGTITQNDDTT
;
A
#
# COMPACT_ATOMS: atom_id res chain seq x y z
N MET A 1 24.72 -11.06 -29.59
CA MET A 1 24.63 -10.43 -28.26
C MET A 1 23.16 -10.43 -27.86
N ASN A 2 22.79 -11.17 -26.81
CA ASN A 2 21.40 -11.32 -26.39
C ASN A 2 20.94 -10.03 -25.69
N GLN A 3 19.96 -9.32 -26.25
CA GLN A 3 19.26 -8.24 -25.57
C GLN A 3 18.41 -8.83 -24.43
N GLY A 4 18.57 -8.31 -23.22
CA GLY A 4 17.66 -8.63 -22.12
C GLY A 4 16.25 -8.11 -22.45
N CYS A 5 15.25 -8.98 -22.47
CA CYS A 5 13.84 -8.64 -22.68
C CYS A 5 13.20 -8.02 -21.43
N PHE A 6 13.80 -6.95 -20.90
CA PHE A 6 13.18 -6.15 -19.84
C PHE A 6 13.22 -4.67 -20.21
N ASP A 7 12.04 -4.04 -20.18
CA ASP A 7 11.92 -2.60 -20.38
C ASP A 7 12.57 -1.85 -19.22
N LEU A 8 13.57 -1.03 -19.54
CA LEU A 8 14.17 -0.10 -18.58
C LEU A 8 13.20 1.07 -18.37
N ARG A 9 12.63 1.18 -17.17
CA ARG A 9 11.89 2.37 -16.76
C ARG A 9 12.85 3.48 -16.34
N GLY A 10 12.67 4.67 -16.90
CA GLY A 10 13.40 5.88 -16.51
C GLY A 10 12.98 6.42 -15.14
N TRP A 11 13.70 7.41 -14.63
CA TRP A 11 13.33 8.10 -13.40
C TRP A 11 12.09 8.97 -13.61
N GLU A 12 11.05 8.73 -12.82
CA GLU A 12 9.83 9.55 -12.78
C GLU A 12 9.89 10.51 -11.57
N PHE A 13 9.45 11.76 -11.76
CA PHE A 13 9.42 12.79 -10.71
C PHE A 13 8.09 13.54 -10.70
N THR A 14 7.75 14.15 -9.56
CA THR A 14 6.58 15.03 -9.46
C THR A 14 6.91 16.36 -10.15
N ASP A 15 6.41 16.56 -11.36
CA ASP A 15 6.53 17.85 -12.03
C ASP A 15 5.45 18.81 -11.51
N ILE A 16 5.88 19.97 -11.00
CA ILE A 16 5.01 21.02 -10.47
C ILE A 16 4.26 21.73 -11.62
N SER A 17 4.72 21.56 -12.88
CA SER A 17 4.23 22.27 -14.05
C SER A 17 3.21 21.52 -14.92
N GLN A 18 2.99 20.21 -14.69
CA GLN A 18 1.99 19.44 -15.44
C GLN A 18 0.58 19.55 -14.82
N LYS A 19 -0.18 20.54 -15.29
CA LYS A 19 -1.64 20.55 -15.18
C LYS A 19 -2.22 19.94 -16.46
N ASN A 20 -2.56 18.64 -16.43
CA ASN A 20 -3.70 18.00 -17.11
C ASN A 20 -3.38 16.53 -17.44
N GLY A 21 -4.07 15.61 -16.74
CA GLY A 21 -4.04 14.15 -16.97
C GLY A 21 -3.58 13.38 -15.73
N GLU A 22 -4.46 12.56 -15.14
CA GLU A 22 -4.11 11.67 -14.02
C GLU A 22 -2.93 10.77 -14.40
N SER A 23 -1.72 11.12 -13.99
CA SER A 23 -0.50 10.36 -14.24
C SER A 23 -0.26 9.39 -13.08
N SER A 24 -0.77 8.18 -13.26
CA SER A 24 -0.59 7.05 -12.34
C SER A 24 0.65 6.24 -12.76
N VAL A 25 1.62 6.11 -11.86
CA VAL A 25 2.86 5.36 -12.10
C VAL A 25 2.87 4.11 -11.23
N PHE A 26 3.09 2.95 -11.85
CA PHE A 26 3.29 1.71 -11.11
C PHE A 26 4.72 1.66 -10.56
N VAL A 27 4.82 1.63 -9.24
CA VAL A 27 6.05 1.31 -8.51
C VAL A 27 5.90 -0.11 -7.94
N PRO A 28 6.96 -0.80 -7.50
CA PRO A 28 6.85 -2.20 -7.08
C PRO A 28 5.74 -2.43 -6.04
N GLY A 29 4.66 -3.11 -6.45
CA GLY A 29 3.51 -3.43 -5.62
C GLY A 29 2.50 -2.30 -5.36
N LEU A 30 2.81 -1.05 -5.73
CA LEU A 30 2.00 0.12 -5.38
C LEU A 30 1.70 1.00 -6.60
N ASN A 31 0.64 1.78 -6.47
CA ASN A 31 0.27 2.81 -7.41
C ASN A 31 0.72 4.18 -6.85
N TRP A 32 1.48 4.93 -7.62
CA TRP A 32 1.87 6.30 -7.29
C TRP A 32 1.06 7.29 -8.12
N ASN A 33 0.20 8.05 -7.45
CA ASN A 33 -0.44 9.22 -8.05
C ASN A 33 0.55 10.39 -7.99
N THR A 34 1.10 10.77 -9.13
CA THR A 34 2.14 11.81 -9.19
C THR A 34 1.59 13.21 -8.94
N GLN A 35 0.32 13.48 -9.28
CA GLN A 35 -0.31 14.79 -9.04
C GLN A 35 -0.59 15.04 -7.55
N ARG A 36 -1.14 14.04 -6.86
CA ARG A 36 -1.45 14.10 -5.43
C ARG A 36 -0.25 13.78 -4.55
N ASP A 37 0.82 13.26 -5.14
CA ASP A 37 1.99 12.69 -4.47
C ASP A 37 1.62 11.65 -3.40
N THR A 38 0.73 10.72 -3.76
CA THR A 38 0.26 9.66 -2.86
C THR A 38 0.54 8.27 -3.39
N LEU A 39 0.85 7.35 -2.48
CA LEU A 39 0.96 5.92 -2.72
C LEU A 39 -0.33 5.21 -2.30
N SER A 40 -0.81 4.28 -3.13
CA SER A 40 -1.96 3.43 -2.84
C SER A 40 -1.72 2.01 -3.34
N LEU A 41 -2.60 1.08 -2.94
CA LEU A 41 -2.56 -0.28 -3.45
C LEU A 41 -3.03 -0.36 -4.90
N VAL A 42 -2.42 -1.26 -5.66
CA VAL A 42 -2.87 -1.58 -7.02
C VAL A 42 -4.11 -2.46 -6.95
N GLU A 43 -5.25 -1.96 -7.42
CA GLU A 43 -6.53 -2.70 -7.35
C GLU A 43 -6.47 -4.06 -8.05
N SER A 44 -5.79 -4.16 -9.20
CA SER A 44 -5.66 -5.42 -9.93
C SER A 44 -4.88 -6.49 -9.15
N ASN A 45 -4.14 -6.13 -8.10
CA ASN A 45 -3.47 -7.11 -7.23
C ASN A 45 -4.43 -7.76 -6.22
N ILE A 46 -5.62 -7.21 -6.00
CA ILE A 46 -6.57 -7.66 -4.99
C ILE A 46 -7.80 -8.27 -5.66
N GLU A 47 -7.90 -9.59 -5.60
CA GLU A 47 -8.98 -10.35 -6.22
C GLU A 47 -10.35 -10.08 -5.57
N ASN A 48 -11.43 -10.32 -6.32
CA ASN A 48 -12.78 -10.22 -5.78
C ASN A 48 -13.15 -11.52 -5.03
N VAL A 49 -13.91 -11.40 -3.95
CA VAL A 49 -14.47 -12.54 -3.20
C VAL A 49 -15.28 -13.47 -4.12
N GLU A 50 -15.95 -12.89 -5.11
CA GLU A 50 -16.75 -13.60 -6.11
C GLU A 50 -15.92 -14.61 -6.92
N SER A 51 -14.63 -14.33 -7.16
CA SER A 51 -13.69 -15.20 -7.86
C SER A 51 -13.42 -16.52 -7.14
N PHE A 52 -13.81 -16.63 -5.86
CA PHE A 52 -13.50 -17.77 -4.99
C PHE A 52 -14.73 -18.48 -4.42
N LYS A 53 -15.89 -18.27 -5.05
CA LYS A 53 -17.15 -18.88 -4.63
C LYS A 53 -17.10 -20.40 -4.64
N GLU A 54 -16.51 -21.00 -5.67
CA GLU A 54 -16.53 -22.45 -5.87
C GLU A 54 -15.47 -23.15 -5.03
N CYS A 55 -14.18 -22.90 -5.30
CA CYS A 55 -13.08 -23.59 -4.65
C CYS A 55 -12.00 -22.60 -4.17
N VAL A 56 -11.49 -22.85 -2.96
CA VAL A 56 -10.29 -22.19 -2.45
C VAL A 56 -9.30 -23.30 -2.11
N THR A 57 -8.10 -23.20 -2.66
CA THR A 57 -7.02 -24.15 -2.42
C THR A 57 -5.88 -23.46 -1.69
N LYS A 58 -4.96 -24.26 -1.15
CA LYS A 58 -3.71 -23.77 -0.57
C LYS A 58 -2.92 -22.89 -1.55
N ARG A 59 -2.86 -23.29 -2.84
CA ARG A 59 -2.18 -22.53 -3.89
C ARG A 59 -2.81 -21.15 -4.06
N VAL A 60 -4.14 -21.09 -4.11
CA VAL A 60 -4.89 -19.84 -4.22
C VAL A 60 -4.59 -18.90 -3.05
N ILE A 61 -4.68 -19.38 -1.81
CA ILE A 61 -4.43 -18.54 -0.63
C ILE A 61 -3.01 -17.97 -0.66
N LEU A 62 -2.01 -18.82 -1.00
CA LEU A 62 -0.63 -18.38 -1.10
C LEU A 62 -0.45 -17.34 -2.21
N SER A 63 -0.93 -17.63 -3.44
CA SER A 63 -0.77 -16.71 -4.56
C SER A 63 -1.42 -15.36 -4.28
N THR A 64 -2.65 -15.34 -3.75
CA THR A 64 -3.35 -14.09 -3.44
C THR A 64 -2.65 -13.32 -2.33
N ALA A 65 -2.13 -13.99 -1.30
CA ALA A 65 -1.36 -13.33 -0.24
C ALA A 65 -0.06 -12.69 -0.76
N GLN A 66 0.64 -13.35 -1.68
CA GLN A 66 1.91 -12.86 -2.24
C GLN A 66 1.75 -11.76 -3.28
N ARG A 67 0.55 -11.57 -3.86
CA ARG A 67 0.26 -10.42 -4.75
C ARG A 67 0.29 -9.09 -4.01
N ILE A 68 0.07 -9.10 -2.70
CA ILE A 68 0.11 -7.90 -1.85
C ILE A 68 1.56 -7.70 -1.42
N PHE A 69 2.31 -7.01 -2.28
CA PHE A 69 3.70 -6.62 -2.00
C PHE A 69 3.74 -5.25 -1.34
N ASP A 70 4.51 -5.13 -0.27
CA ASP A 70 4.53 -3.96 0.59
C ASP A 70 5.97 -3.49 0.88
N PRO A 71 6.52 -2.61 0.02
CA PRO A 71 7.87 -2.12 0.21
C PRO A 71 8.03 -1.18 1.41
N ILE A 72 6.94 -0.55 1.90
CA ILE A 72 7.00 0.49 2.95
C ILE A 72 6.36 0.06 4.27
N GLY A 73 5.64 -1.07 4.30
CA GLY A 73 5.12 -1.72 5.50
C GLY A 73 3.70 -1.32 5.92
N PHE A 74 2.96 -0.53 5.14
CA PHE A 74 1.62 -0.05 5.56
C PHE A 74 0.52 -1.12 5.51
N THR A 75 0.65 -2.13 4.65
CA THR A 75 -0.26 -3.27 4.59
C THR A 75 0.13 -4.40 5.52
N CYS A 76 1.30 -4.32 6.15
CA CYS A 76 1.85 -5.34 7.05
C CYS A 76 0.80 -5.97 7.99
N PRO A 77 -0.07 -5.21 8.69
CA PRO A 77 -1.08 -5.79 9.60
C PRO A 77 -2.04 -6.75 8.90
N THR A 78 -2.37 -6.48 7.64
CA THR A 78 -3.30 -7.31 6.88
C THR A 78 -2.64 -8.55 6.30
N THR A 79 -1.32 -8.55 6.09
CA THR A 79 -0.60 -9.73 5.55
C THR A 79 -0.43 -10.86 6.57
N LEU A 80 -0.71 -10.62 7.86
CA LEU A 80 -0.55 -11.62 8.91
C LEU A 80 -1.59 -12.75 8.81
N ILE A 81 -2.85 -12.41 8.58
CA ILE A 81 -3.97 -13.37 8.53
C ILE A 81 -3.73 -14.49 7.51
N PRO A 82 -3.40 -14.22 6.23
CA PRO A 82 -3.18 -15.29 5.26
C PRO A 82 -1.98 -16.17 5.64
N LYS A 83 -0.95 -15.64 6.30
CA LYS A 83 0.19 -16.42 6.78
C LYS A 83 -0.23 -17.40 7.89
N LEU A 84 -1.09 -16.97 8.81
CA LEU A 84 -1.67 -17.84 9.83
C LEU A 84 -2.57 -18.92 9.23
N LEU A 85 -3.38 -18.58 8.23
CA LEU A 85 -4.20 -19.56 7.50
C LEU A 85 -3.32 -20.59 6.79
N LEU A 86 -2.28 -20.15 6.09
CA LEU A 86 -1.32 -21.05 5.46
C LEU A 86 -0.68 -21.97 6.49
N GLN A 87 -0.23 -21.45 7.63
CA GLN A 87 0.34 -22.26 8.71
C GLN A 87 -0.61 -23.38 9.17
N ARG A 88 -1.91 -23.08 9.36
CA ARG A 88 -2.93 -24.10 9.69
C ARG A 88 -3.09 -25.14 8.59
N ILE A 89 -3.15 -24.72 7.33
CA ILE A 89 -3.23 -25.63 6.17
C ILE A 89 -2.01 -26.55 6.09
N TRP A 90 -0.82 -26.04 6.39
CA TRP A 90 0.41 -26.84 6.42
C TRP A 90 0.35 -27.94 7.49
N GLN A 91 -0.22 -27.64 8.66
CA GLN A 91 -0.43 -28.64 9.73
C GLN A 91 -1.43 -29.74 9.32
N GLN A 92 -2.42 -29.41 8.49
CA GLN A 92 -3.39 -30.36 7.94
C GLN A 92 -2.83 -31.25 6.81
N GLN A 93 -1.57 -31.04 6.40
CA GLN A 93 -0.91 -31.79 5.30
C GLN A 93 -1.69 -31.82 3.98
N LEU A 94 -2.48 -30.77 3.71
CA LEU A 94 -3.24 -30.66 2.46
C LEU A 94 -2.32 -30.45 1.25
N SER A 95 -2.65 -31.14 0.15
CA SER A 95 -2.04 -30.91 -1.17
C SER A 95 -2.40 -29.53 -1.72
N TRP A 96 -1.60 -29.04 -2.68
CA TRP A 96 -1.70 -27.69 -3.24
C TRP A 96 -3.05 -27.36 -3.88
N ASP A 97 -3.65 -28.34 -4.56
CA ASP A 97 -4.87 -28.20 -5.34
C ASP A 97 -6.11 -28.78 -4.63
N MET A 98 -5.93 -29.25 -3.38
CA MET A 98 -7.04 -29.73 -2.58
C MET A 98 -7.84 -28.55 -2.00
N PRO A 99 -9.19 -28.64 -2.01
CA PRO A 99 -10.02 -27.64 -1.36
C PRO A 99 -9.71 -27.56 0.14
N VAL A 100 -9.65 -26.34 0.68
CA VAL A 100 -9.56 -26.13 2.13
C VAL A 100 -10.92 -26.37 2.81
N ASP A 101 -10.90 -26.56 4.12
CA ASP A 101 -12.13 -26.64 4.90
C ASP A 101 -12.94 -25.33 4.87
N LYS A 102 -14.21 -25.43 5.30
CA LYS A 102 -15.15 -24.29 5.28
C LYS A 102 -14.71 -23.15 6.19
N GLU A 103 -14.02 -23.44 7.29
CA GLU A 103 -13.60 -22.43 8.27
C GLU A 103 -12.44 -21.58 7.73
N ILE A 104 -11.44 -22.23 7.15
CA ILE A 104 -10.30 -21.59 6.48
C ILE A 104 -10.80 -20.80 5.27
N LYS A 105 -11.69 -21.36 4.45
CA LYS A 105 -12.32 -20.64 3.33
C LYS A 105 -13.04 -19.39 3.82
N SER A 106 -13.89 -19.50 4.83
CA SER A 106 -14.62 -18.37 5.40
C SER A 106 -13.67 -17.27 5.91
N SER A 107 -12.62 -17.66 6.64
CA SER A 107 -11.62 -16.74 7.17
C SER A 107 -10.82 -16.04 6.06
N PHE A 108 -10.48 -16.76 4.99
CA PHE A 108 -9.81 -16.21 3.81
C PHE A 108 -10.69 -15.19 3.08
N LEU A 109 -11.97 -15.51 2.85
CA LEU A 109 -12.90 -14.57 2.19
C LEU A 109 -13.15 -13.33 3.05
N LYS A 110 -13.22 -13.49 4.38
CA LYS A 110 -13.32 -12.35 5.31
C LYS A 110 -12.09 -11.45 5.21
N TRP A 111 -10.89 -12.04 5.24
CA TRP A 111 -9.64 -11.32 5.06
C TRP A 111 -9.60 -10.57 3.72
N LEU A 112 -10.02 -11.21 2.63
CA LEU A 112 -10.02 -10.59 1.31
C LEU A 112 -10.92 -9.35 1.25
N ARG A 113 -12.11 -9.38 1.89
CA ARG A 113 -12.96 -8.19 2.03
C ARG A 113 -12.26 -7.07 2.79
N GLN A 114 -11.56 -7.38 3.88
CA GLN A 114 -10.84 -6.40 4.69
C GLN A 114 -9.68 -5.77 3.92
N VAL A 115 -8.93 -6.56 3.16
CA VAL A 115 -7.85 -6.06 2.31
C VAL A 115 -8.39 -5.13 1.23
N ARG A 116 -9.56 -5.40 0.66
CA ARG A 116 -10.18 -4.48 -0.32
C ARG A 116 -10.50 -3.11 0.28
N CYS A 117 -10.76 -3.00 1.58
CA CYS A 117 -10.92 -1.70 2.24
C CYS A 117 -9.63 -0.86 2.22
N LEU A 118 -8.46 -1.47 2.03
CA LEU A 118 -7.20 -0.72 1.89
C LEU A 118 -7.07 -0.01 0.53
N LEU A 119 -7.89 -0.36 -0.47
CA LEU A 119 -7.87 0.29 -1.79
C LEU A 119 -8.26 1.78 -1.72
N THR A 120 -9.00 2.17 -0.69
CA THR A 120 -9.40 3.57 -0.48
C THR A 120 -8.35 4.38 0.29
N ILE A 121 -7.28 3.74 0.78
CA ILE A 121 -6.23 4.40 1.54
C ILE A 121 -5.19 4.97 0.57
N GLU A 122 -4.90 6.25 0.76
CA GLU A 122 -3.82 6.94 0.07
C GLU A 122 -2.84 7.49 1.10
N ILE A 123 -1.57 7.14 0.93
CA ILE A 123 -0.49 7.53 1.84
C ILE A 123 0.31 8.65 1.17
N PRO A 124 0.43 9.84 1.78
CA PRO A 124 1.34 10.87 1.28
C PRO A 124 2.76 10.32 1.20
N ARG A 125 3.37 10.40 0.02
CA ARG A 125 4.76 9.92 -0.18
C ARG A 125 5.74 10.78 0.60
N TRP A 126 5.49 12.09 0.67
CA TRP A 126 6.28 13.02 1.46
C TRP A 126 5.64 13.31 2.82
N ILE A 127 6.32 12.90 3.89
CA ILE A 127 5.93 13.20 5.27
C ILE A 127 6.75 14.39 5.75
N ARG A 128 6.20 15.61 5.65
CA ARG A 128 6.86 16.80 6.18
C ARG A 128 6.61 16.90 7.68
N ASN A 129 7.68 16.88 8.49
CA ASN A 129 7.57 17.06 9.94
C ASN A 129 7.00 18.45 10.28
N ALA A 130 5.80 18.50 10.85
CA ALA A 130 5.13 19.75 11.25
C ALA A 130 5.93 20.57 12.29
N ARG A 131 6.87 19.95 13.01
CA ARG A 131 7.70 20.61 14.04
C ARG A 131 8.64 21.70 13.51
N GLN A 132 9.03 21.65 12.24
CA GLN A 132 9.98 22.63 11.68
C GLN A 132 9.32 23.89 11.11
N PHE A 133 7.99 23.89 10.92
CA PHE A 133 7.27 25.04 10.36
C PHE A 133 6.89 26.10 11.40
N ALA A 134 6.65 25.70 12.66
CA ALA A 134 6.36 26.65 13.73
C ALA A 134 7.58 27.52 14.10
N ALA A 135 8.80 27.01 13.89
CA ALA A 135 10.04 27.73 14.18
C ALA A 135 10.42 28.77 13.10
N SER A 136 9.86 28.68 11.89
CA SER A 136 10.17 29.61 10.79
C SER A 136 9.12 30.70 10.58
N GLN A 137 8.04 30.71 11.37
CA GLN A 137 6.97 31.73 11.31
C GLN A 137 6.83 32.59 12.57
N SER A 138 7.76 32.52 13.53
CA SER A 138 7.77 33.51 14.61
C SER A 138 8.22 34.86 14.02
N PRO A 139 7.40 35.92 14.06
CA PRO A 139 7.85 37.25 13.67
C PRO A 139 8.89 37.72 14.68
N SER A 140 10.02 38.25 14.19
CA SER A 140 10.97 39.00 15.01
C SER A 140 10.24 40.20 15.63
N GLY A 141 9.70 40.02 16.84
CA GLY A 141 9.22 41.10 17.67
C GLY A 141 10.40 41.99 18.03
N THR A 142 10.56 43.11 17.32
CA THR A 142 11.47 44.15 17.75
C THR A 142 10.77 44.94 18.86
N ILE A 143 11.41 44.91 20.02
CA ILE A 143 11.07 45.57 21.28
C ILE A 143 10.99 47.09 21.05
N THR A 144 9.83 47.71 21.32
CA THR A 144 9.79 49.14 21.64
C THR A 144 10.19 49.31 23.10
N GLN A 145 11.39 49.84 23.34
CA GLN A 145 11.78 50.43 24.61
C GLN A 145 10.91 51.67 24.83
N ASN A 146 10.07 51.64 25.87
CA ASN A 146 9.56 52.86 26.51
C ASN A 146 10.44 53.08 27.75
N ASP A 147 11.42 53.96 27.61
CA ASP A 147 12.08 54.56 28.77
C ASP A 147 11.25 55.79 29.18
N ASP A 148 10.63 55.68 30.34
CA ASP A 148 10.13 56.81 31.12
C ASP A 148 11.28 57.74 31.48
N THR A 149 11.14 59.06 31.26
CA THR A 149 11.57 60.04 32.28
C THR A 149 10.89 61.41 32.14
N THR A 150 10.26 61.81 33.24
CA THR A 150 9.83 63.15 33.72
C THR A 150 8.58 63.78 33.15
#